data_AF-A0A0F9L7L4-F1
#
_entry.id   AF-A0A0F9L7L4-F1
#
_cell.length_a   1.000
_cell.length_b   1.000
_cell.length_c   1.000
_cell.angle_alpha   90.00
_cell.angle_beta   90.00
_cell.angle_gamma   90.00
#
_symmetry.space_group_name_H-M   'P 1'
#
loop_
_entity.id
_entity.type
_entity.pdbx_description
1 polymer ?
#
loop_
_entity_poly.entity_id
_entity_poly.type
_entity_poly.pdbx_seq_one_letter_code
_entity_poly.pdbx_strand_id
1 'polypeptide(L)'
;MRIRGLVLGRVMGVNMDAPRREPTLAQQEYADNLVDKLRNGGHHKAASFERKVAACEDRREMSSLISNMKEELEGLEELHEYIDKGWPVD
;
A
#
# COMPACT_ATOMS: atom_id res chain seq x y z
N MET A 1 54.51 -14.07 0.10
CA MET A 1 54.30 -12.61 0.03
C MET A 1 53.45 -12.31 -1.21
N ARG A 2 52.28 -11.70 -0.99
CA ARG A 2 51.35 -11.02 -1.93
C ARG A 2 50.59 -11.79 -3.03
N ILE A 3 49.28 -11.84 -2.77
CA ILE A 3 48.10 -12.17 -3.58
C ILE A 3 47.90 -11.16 -4.73
N ARG A 4 47.50 -11.63 -5.91
CA ARG A 4 46.64 -10.91 -6.88
C ARG A 4 45.79 -11.99 -7.57
N GLY A 5 44.53 -12.19 -7.19
CA GLY A 5 43.45 -11.21 -7.33
C GLY A 5 42.76 -11.45 -8.66
N LEU A 6 42.18 -12.64 -8.85
CA LEU A 6 41.28 -12.92 -9.97
C LEU A 6 39.95 -12.22 -9.66
N VAL A 7 39.78 -11.01 -10.19
CA VAL A 7 38.51 -10.30 -10.14
C VAL A 7 37.56 -11.04 -11.09
N LEU A 8 36.75 -11.94 -10.51
CA LEU A 8 35.55 -12.48 -11.14
C LEU A 8 34.53 -11.34 -11.23
N GLY A 9 34.67 -10.51 -12.26
CA GLY A 9 33.54 -9.77 -12.80
C GLY A 9 32.63 -10.76 -13.51
N ARG A 10 31.53 -11.16 -12.88
CA ARG A 10 30.46 -11.88 -13.58
C ARG A 10 29.10 -11.66 -12.92
N VAL A 11 28.16 -11.26 -13.78
CA VAL A 11 26.69 -11.19 -13.61
C VAL A 11 26.21 -9.99 -12.78
N MET A 12 26.11 -8.79 -13.38
CA MET A 12 24.90 -8.30 -14.06
C MET A 12 23.59 -8.62 -13.32
N GLY A 13 23.04 -7.59 -12.68
CA GLY A 13 21.60 -7.37 -12.49
C GLY A 13 20.80 -8.57 -12.03
N VAL A 14 20.63 -8.71 -10.71
CA VAL A 14 19.48 -9.40 -10.16
C VAL A 14 18.24 -8.53 -10.42
N ASN A 15 17.81 -8.42 -11.67
CA ASN A 15 16.48 -7.92 -11.98
C ASN A 15 15.54 -9.10 -11.71
N MET A 16 15.16 -9.25 -10.44
CA MET A 16 14.04 -10.11 -10.05
C MET A 16 12.73 -9.44 -10.47
N ASP A 17 12.53 -9.21 -11.77
CA ASP A 17 11.20 -9.03 -12.33
C ASP A 17 10.51 -10.39 -12.24
N ALA A 18 10.03 -10.71 -11.04
CA ALA A 18 8.97 -11.70 -10.92
C ALA A 18 7.87 -11.27 -11.88
N PRO A 19 7.30 -12.18 -12.70
CA PRO A 19 6.32 -11.80 -13.70
C PRO A 19 5.22 -10.99 -13.00
N ARG A 20 4.92 -9.80 -13.52
CA ARG A 20 3.78 -9.01 -13.05
C ARG A 20 2.58 -9.92 -13.07
N ARG A 21 1.97 -10.09 -11.90
CA ARG A 21 0.76 -10.90 -11.75
C ARG A 21 -0.36 -9.94 -11.53
N GLU A 22 -1.47 -10.14 -12.23
CA GLU A 22 -2.68 -9.38 -11.97
C GLU A 22 -3.13 -9.55 -10.50
N PRO A 23 -3.72 -8.50 -9.90
CA PRO A 23 -4.42 -8.61 -8.64
C PRO A 23 -5.44 -9.75 -8.69
N THR A 24 -5.62 -10.44 -7.56
CA THR A 24 -6.73 -11.39 -7.46
C THR A 24 -8.05 -10.64 -7.32
N LEU A 25 -9.16 -11.28 -7.74
CA LEU A 25 -10.51 -10.76 -7.49
C LEU A 25 -10.71 -10.37 -6.01
N ALA A 26 -10.26 -11.24 -5.10
CA ALA A 26 -10.35 -10.97 -3.66
C ALA A 26 -9.56 -9.72 -3.21
N GLN A 27 -8.40 -9.43 -3.82
CA GLN A 27 -7.69 -8.18 -3.53
C GLN A 27 -8.45 -6.98 -4.06
N GLN A 28 -9.06 -7.09 -5.23
CA GLN A 28 -9.80 -6.01 -5.87
C GLN A 28 -11.08 -5.68 -5.08
N GLU A 29 -11.89 -6.69 -4.77
CA GLU A 29 -13.08 -6.54 -3.92
C GLU A 29 -12.73 -5.98 -2.54
N TYR A 30 -11.63 -6.45 -1.95
CA TYR A 30 -11.20 -5.95 -0.65
C TYR A 30 -10.72 -4.50 -0.72
N ALA A 31 -9.98 -4.13 -1.77
CA ALA A 31 -9.55 -2.75 -2.00
C ALA A 31 -10.74 -1.81 -2.21
N ASP A 32 -11.74 -2.21 -2.99
CA ASP A 32 -12.97 -1.45 -3.22
C ASP A 32 -13.74 -1.22 -1.90
N ASN A 33 -13.86 -2.26 -1.08
CA ASN A 33 -14.48 -2.14 0.25
C ASN A 33 -13.73 -1.15 1.17
N LEU A 34 -12.39 -1.10 1.10
CA LEU A 34 -11.60 -0.14 1.88
C LEU A 34 -11.79 1.29 1.37
N VAL A 35 -11.86 1.49 0.06
CA VAL A 35 -12.18 2.78 -0.56
C VAL A 35 -13.55 3.28 -0.09
N ASP A 36 -14.55 2.40 -0.06
CA ASP A 36 -15.90 2.77 0.40
C ASP A 36 -15.92 3.14 1.89
N LYS A 37 -15.18 2.42 2.73
CA LYS A 37 -15.03 2.79 4.15
C LYS A 37 -14.38 4.16 4.31
N LEU A 38 -13.28 4.42 3.59
CA LEU A 38 -12.59 5.72 3.61
C LEU A 38 -13.52 6.84 3.14
N ARG A 39 -14.30 6.59 2.09
CA ARG A 39 -15.27 7.56 1.54
C ARG A 39 -16.38 7.86 2.54
N ASN A 40 -16.97 6.83 3.16
CA ASN A 40 -18.04 6.97 4.14
C ASN A 40 -17.56 7.66 5.42
N GLY A 41 -16.29 7.46 5.79
CA GLY A 41 -15.63 8.20 6.88
C GLY A 41 -15.21 9.62 6.51
N GLY A 42 -15.51 10.10 5.30
CA GLY A 42 -15.14 11.46 4.85
C GLY A 42 -13.66 11.67 4.59
N HIS A 43 -12.89 10.59 4.37
CA HIS A 43 -11.44 10.70 4.18
C HIS A 43 -11.08 11.38 2.86
N HIS A 44 -10.28 12.45 2.94
CA HIS A 44 -9.89 13.27 1.79
C HIS A 44 -9.14 12.50 0.68
N LYS A 45 -8.45 11.39 1.00
CA LYS A 45 -7.73 10.57 0.01
C LYS A 45 -8.58 9.50 -0.66
N ALA A 46 -9.84 9.29 -0.26
CA ALA A 46 -10.67 8.19 -0.77
C ALA A 46 -10.77 8.17 -2.31
N ALA A 47 -11.04 9.31 -2.94
CA ALA A 47 -11.09 9.43 -4.40
C ALA A 47 -9.73 9.21 -5.09
N SER A 48 -8.62 9.44 -4.39
CA SER A 48 -7.28 9.14 -4.91
C SER A 48 -7.02 7.64 -4.88
N PHE A 49 -7.39 6.96 -3.81
CA PHE A 49 -7.28 5.51 -3.70
C PHE A 49 -8.17 4.79 -4.71
N GLU A 50 -9.41 5.24 -4.92
CA GLU A 50 -10.30 4.69 -5.96
C GLU A 50 -9.63 4.67 -7.34
N ARG A 51 -9.06 5.80 -7.77
CA ARG A 51 -8.36 5.88 -9.07
C ARG A 51 -7.15 4.95 -9.13
N LYS A 52 -6.42 4.80 -8.03
CA LYS A 52 -5.25 3.91 -7.94
C LYS A 52 -5.64 2.44 -8.00
N VAL A 53 -6.70 2.05 -7.30
CA VAL A 53 -7.23 0.68 -7.32
C VAL A 53 -7.72 0.32 -8.73
N ALA A 54 -8.46 1.22 -9.38
CA ALA A 54 -8.96 1.03 -10.74
C ALA A 54 -7.85 0.90 -11.80
N ALA A 55 -6.72 1.58 -11.59
CA ALA A 55 -5.58 1.55 -12.51
C ALA A 55 -4.51 0.51 -12.14
N CYS A 56 -4.69 -0.24 -11.05
CA CYS A 56 -3.67 -1.16 -10.55
C CYS A 56 -3.71 -2.50 -11.30
N GLU A 57 -2.66 -2.80 -12.04
CA GLU A 57 -2.51 -4.03 -12.81
C GLU A 57 -1.55 -5.04 -12.15
N ASP A 58 -0.86 -4.65 -11.07
CA ASP A 58 0.10 -5.50 -10.37
C ASP A 58 -0.39 -5.90 -8.97
N ARG A 59 -0.29 -7.20 -8.68
CA ARG A 59 -0.69 -7.83 -7.42
C ARG A 59 0.04 -7.29 -6.21
N ARG A 60 1.35 -7.02 -6.34
CA ARG A 60 2.15 -6.52 -5.22
C ARG A 60 1.82 -5.07 -4.95
N GLU A 61 1.66 -4.27 -6.01
CA GLU A 61 1.17 -2.91 -5.92
C GLU A 61 -0.21 -2.85 -5.25
N MET A 62 -1.14 -3.72 -5.65
CA MET A 62 -2.46 -3.82 -5.01
C MET A 62 -2.35 -4.15 -3.52
N SER A 63 -1.48 -5.08 -3.13
CA SER A 63 -1.22 -5.36 -1.71
C SER A 63 -0.69 -4.14 -0.95
N SER A 64 0.22 -3.37 -1.56
CA SER A 64 0.72 -2.12 -0.97
C SER A 64 -0.37 -1.06 -0.85
N LEU A 65 -1.25 -0.92 -1.86
CA LEU A 65 -2.41 -0.03 -1.79
C LEU A 65 -3.35 -0.43 -0.67
N ILE A 66 -3.64 -1.72 -0.52
CA ILE A 66 -4.45 -2.27 0.57
C ILE A 66 -3.84 -1.93 1.93
N SER A 67 -2.54 -2.13 2.13
CA SER A 67 -1.86 -1.78 3.39
C SER A 67 -1.98 -0.29 3.69
N ASN A 68 -1.70 0.58 2.71
CA ASN A 68 -1.81 2.03 2.90
C ASN A 68 -3.24 2.45 3.26
N MET A 69 -4.26 1.87 2.61
CA MET A 69 -5.66 2.18 2.93
C MET A 69 -6.05 1.74 4.35
N LYS A 70 -5.48 0.64 4.86
CA LYS A 70 -5.69 0.22 6.24
C LYS A 70 -5.10 1.20 7.24
N GLU A 71 -3.88 1.66 7.01
CA GLU A 71 -3.23 2.66 7.88
C GLU A 71 -4.03 3.97 7.94
N GLU A 72 -4.57 4.42 6.80
CA GLU A 72 -5.40 5.64 6.76
C GLU A 72 -6.75 5.43 7.46
N LEU A 73 -7.32 4.22 7.41
CA LEU A 73 -8.55 3.90 8.16
C LEU A 73 -8.30 3.83 9.67
N GLU A 74 -7.20 3.22 10.09
CA GLU A 74 -6.80 3.16 11.50
C GLU A 74 -6.59 4.58 12.04
N GLY A 75 -5.90 5.45 11.30
CA GLY A 75 -5.74 6.85 11.69
C GLY A 75 -7.06 7.64 11.78
N LEU A 76 -8.07 7.30 10.97
CA LEU A 76 -9.41 7.87 11.10
C LEU A 76 -10.14 7.37 12.35
N GLU A 77 -10.06 6.07 12.64
CA GLU A 77 -10.67 5.46 13.81
C GLU A 77 -10.05 6.00 15.10
N GLU A 78 -8.71 6.13 15.14
CA GLU A 78 -8.00 6.75 16.26
C GLU A 78 -8.40 8.22 16.46
N LEU A 79 -8.56 8.99 15.37
CA LEU A 79 -9.00 10.38 15.45
C LEU A 79 -10.43 10.47 16.00
N HIS A 80 -11.34 9.60 15.54
CA HIS A 80 -12.70 9.53 16.06
C HIS A 80 -12.72 9.16 17.55
N GLU A 81 -11.96 8.15 17.95
CA GLU A 81 -11.86 7.76 19.37
C GLU A 81 -11.28 8.89 20.23
N TYR A 82 -10.30 9.64 19.70
CA TYR A 82 -9.72 10.78 20.39
C TYR A 82 -10.71 11.94 20.56
N ILE A 83 -11.53 12.22 19.54
CA ILE A 83 -12.61 13.22 19.61
C ILE A 83 -13.67 12.78 20.63
N ASP A 84 -14.09 11.51 20.59
CA ASP A 84 -15.12 10.96 21.47
C ASP A 84 -14.70 10.94 22.95
N LYS A 85 -13.40 10.77 23.24
CA LYS A 85 -12.85 10.83 24.62
C LYS A 85 -12.82 12.23 25.22
N GLY A 86 -13.32 13.23 24.50
CA GLY A 86 -13.32 14.62 24.93
C GLY A 86 -11.95 15.23 24.65
N TRP A 87 -11.79 15.74 23.43
CA TRP A 87 -10.70 16.64 23.10
C TRP A 87 -10.56 17.69 24.22
N PRO A 88 -9.42 17.74 24.95
CA PRO A 88 -9.21 18.78 25.94
C PRO A 88 -9.04 20.09 25.19
N VAL A 89 -10.16 20.80 24.99
CA VAL A 89 -10.15 22.21 24.64
C VAL A 89 -9.87 22.97 25.94
N ASP A 90 -8.59 23.24 26.20
CA ASP A 90 -8.20 24.38 27.03
C ASP A 90 -8.61 25.70 26.33
#